data_AF-A0A2S9VCW3-F1
#
_entry.id   AF-A0A2S9VCW3-F1
#
_cell.length_a   1.000
_cell.length_b   1.000
_cell.length_c   1.000
_cell.angle_alpha   90.00
_cell.angle_beta   90.00
_cell.angle_gamma   90.00
#
_symmetry.space_group_name_H-M   'P 1'
#
loop_
_entity.id
_entity.type
_entity.pdbx_description
1 polymer ?
#
loop_
_entity_poly.entity_id
_entity_poly.type
_entity_poly.pdbx_seq_one_letter_code
_entity_poly.pdbx_strand_id
1 'polypeptide(L)'
;MVSCPSRLAPLCRWSLVGALASRFISREPVAIIKEEVLSIARQTLDALSVLIGDNLFCLGDKPSSLDATVYAFLAEAILVDLDNDFTRLARQYSNLNDYCQRIQQQYFAG
;
A
#
# COMPACT_ATOMS: atom_id res chain seq x y z
N MET A 1 -30.01 -48.77 -44.61
CA MET A 1 -28.83 -48.93 -43.73
C MET A 1 -27.81 -47.87 -44.12
N VAL A 2 -27.79 -46.75 -43.41
CA VAL A 2 -26.83 -45.67 -43.67
C VAL A 2 -25.61 -45.95 -42.78
N SER A 3 -24.55 -46.50 -43.39
CA SER A 3 -23.26 -46.65 -42.72
C SER A 3 -22.55 -45.29 -42.73
N CYS A 4 -22.29 -44.75 -41.55
CA CYS A 4 -21.59 -43.49 -41.33
C CYS A 4 -20.06 -43.71 -41.46
N PRO A 5 -19.35 -43.08 -42.41
CA PRO A 5 -17.90 -43.17 -42.49
C PRO A 5 -17.24 -42.22 -41.51
N SER A 6 -16.27 -42.76 -40.80
CA SER A 6 -15.43 -42.14 -39.79
C SER A 6 -14.49 -41.02 -40.30
N ARG A 7 -14.24 -40.06 -39.41
CA ARG A 7 -13.06 -39.16 -39.29
C ARG A 7 -12.97 -37.94 -40.22
N LEU A 8 -13.58 -36.85 -39.77
CA LEU A 8 -13.03 -35.48 -39.81
C LEU A 8 -13.36 -34.86 -38.43
N ALA A 9 -12.38 -34.73 -37.53
CA ALA A 9 -11.69 -33.48 -37.17
C ALA A 9 -12.53 -32.60 -36.20
N PRO A 10 -11.98 -31.62 -35.45
CA PRO A 10 -10.68 -31.50 -34.79
C PRO A 10 -10.85 -30.83 -33.39
N LEU A 11 -9.78 -30.33 -32.75
CA LEU A 11 -9.85 -29.18 -31.82
C LEU A 11 -10.84 -29.22 -30.63
N CYS A 12 -10.69 -30.11 -29.64
CA CYS A 12 -11.41 -29.96 -28.35
C CYS A 12 -10.62 -30.52 -27.15
N ARG A 13 -9.30 -30.31 -27.12
CA ARG A 13 -8.49 -30.70 -25.94
C ARG A 13 -7.77 -29.53 -25.27
N TRP A 14 -7.81 -28.34 -25.86
CA TRP A 14 -7.24 -27.13 -25.26
C TRP A 14 -8.22 -26.39 -24.34
N SER A 15 -9.53 -26.57 -24.53
CA SER A 15 -10.58 -25.94 -23.73
C SER A 15 -10.57 -26.42 -22.27
N LEU A 16 -10.24 -27.70 -22.04
CA LEU A 16 -10.10 -28.28 -20.69
C LEU A 16 -8.78 -27.89 -20.00
N VAL A 17 -7.69 -27.75 -20.76
CA VAL A 17 -6.39 -27.30 -20.22
C VAL A 17 -6.45 -25.83 -19.82
N GLY A 18 -7.13 -24.97 -20.60
CA GLY A 18 -7.33 -23.56 -20.25
C GLY A 18 -8.25 -23.33 -19.05
N ALA A 19 -9.28 -24.16 -18.87
CA ALA A 19 -10.24 -24.03 -17.77
C ALA A 19 -9.65 -24.44 -16.40
N LEU A 20 -8.62 -25.28 -16.37
CA LEU A 20 -7.92 -25.67 -15.14
C LEU A 20 -6.67 -24.80 -14.88
N ALA A 21 -6.00 -24.30 -15.92
CA ALA A 21 -4.87 -23.38 -15.78
C ALA A 21 -5.28 -22.01 -15.20
N SER A 22 -6.51 -21.54 -15.49
CA SER A 22 -7.06 -20.31 -14.90
C SER A 22 -7.36 -20.43 -13.40
N ARG A 23 -7.44 -21.65 -12.85
CA ARG A 23 -7.64 -21.92 -11.41
C ARG A 23 -6.34 -22.10 -10.62
N PHE A 24 -5.18 -22.17 -11.30
CA PHE A 24 -3.89 -22.45 -10.68
C PHE A 24 -2.90 -21.27 -10.67
N ILE A 25 -3.27 -20.13 -11.26
CA ILE A 25 -2.60 -18.86 -10.93
C ILE A 25 -3.22 -18.41 -9.61
N SER A 26 -2.64 -18.90 -8.51
CA SER A 26 -3.00 -18.55 -7.14
C SER A 26 -2.97 -17.03 -6.97
N ARG A 27 -4.09 -16.36 -7.22
CA ARG A 27 -4.36 -15.04 -6.65
C ARG A 27 -4.71 -15.30 -5.20
N GLU A 28 -3.69 -15.41 -4.36
CA GLU A 28 -3.86 -15.11 -2.93
C GLU A 28 -4.64 -13.78 -2.85
N PRO A 29 -5.71 -13.71 -2.05
CA PRO A 29 -6.72 -12.67 -2.20
C PRO A 29 -6.08 -11.31 -1.94
N VAL A 30 -5.89 -10.53 -3.01
CA VAL A 30 -5.32 -9.18 -3.00
C VAL A 30 -5.98 -8.30 -1.94
N ALA A 31 -7.24 -8.56 -1.60
CA ALA A 31 -7.95 -7.89 -0.52
C ALA A 31 -7.38 -8.17 0.89
N ILE A 32 -6.97 -9.41 1.20
CA ILE A 32 -6.37 -9.77 2.50
C ILE A 32 -5.02 -9.08 2.66
N ILE A 33 -4.21 -9.07 1.60
CA ILE A 33 -2.90 -8.41 1.59
C ILE A 33 -3.06 -6.90 1.81
N LYS A 34 -4.07 -6.27 1.19
CA LYS A 34 -4.37 -4.85 1.42
C LYS A 34 -4.72 -4.55 2.87
N GLU A 35 -5.59 -5.36 3.48
CA GLU A 35 -5.99 -5.17 4.88
C GLU A 35 -4.80 -5.36 5.83
N GLU A 36 -3.95 -6.35 5.58
CA GLU A 36 -2.74 -6.59 6.38
C GLU A 36 -1.76 -5.42 6.27
N VAL A 37 -1.53 -4.90 5.06
CA VAL A 37 -0.69 -3.71 4.84
C VAL A 37 -1.27 -2.48 5.57
N LEU A 38 -2.59 -2.26 5.51
CA LEU A 38 -3.23 -1.15 6.22
C LEU A 38 -3.17 -1.32 7.74
N SER A 39 -3.23 -2.55 8.24
CA SER A 39 -3.07 -2.85 9.67
C SER A 39 -1.66 -2.52 10.15
N ILE A 40 -0.62 -2.90 9.39
CA ILE A 40 0.78 -2.57 9.70
C ILE A 40 1.01 -1.05 9.62
N ALA A 41 0.43 -0.40 8.61
CA ALA A 41 0.48 1.04 8.47
C ALA A 41 -0.13 1.74 9.69
N ARG A 42 -1.31 1.32 10.14
CA ARG A 42 -1.96 1.86 11.34
C ARG A 42 -1.08 1.73 12.57
N GLN A 43 -0.55 0.53 12.84
CA GLN A 43 0.33 0.29 13.98
C GLN A 43 1.59 1.17 13.94
N THR A 44 2.14 1.37 12.75
CA THR A 44 3.33 2.22 12.54
C THR A 44 3.00 3.69 12.79
N LEU A 45 1.88 4.18 12.24
CA LEU A 45 1.41 5.55 12.43
C LEU A 45 1.05 5.83 13.90
N ASP A 46 0.41 4.88 14.58
CA ASP A 46 0.13 4.96 16.02
C ASP A 46 1.44 5.09 16.82
N ALA A 47 2.43 4.24 16.54
CA ALA A 47 3.72 4.28 17.21
C ALA A 47 4.47 5.59 16.96
N LEU A 48 4.48 6.10 15.72
CA LEU A 48 5.08 7.39 15.39
C LEU A 48 4.34 8.55 16.05
N SER A 49 3.01 8.51 16.09
CA SER A 49 2.19 9.53 16.73
C SER A 49 2.48 9.61 18.23
N VAL A 50 2.64 8.46 18.91
CA VAL A 50 3.05 8.40 20.32
C VAL A 50 4.50 8.86 20.52
N LEU A 51 5.43 8.41 19.66
CA LEU A 51 6.85 8.77 19.74
C LEU A 51 7.06 10.27 19.62
N ILE A 52 6.41 10.90 18.64
CA ILE A 52 6.52 12.34 18.40
C ILE A 52 5.71 13.11 19.45
N GLY A 53 4.49 12.67 19.74
CA GLY A 53 3.59 13.36 20.65
C GLY A 53 3.40 14.81 20.24
N ASP A 54 3.69 15.72 21.18
CA ASP A 54 3.66 17.17 20.99
C ASP A 54 5.05 17.79 20.72
N ASN A 55 6.09 16.96 20.54
CA ASN A 55 7.45 17.45 20.36
C ASN A 55 7.69 18.08 18.98
N LEU A 56 8.77 18.86 18.87
CA LEU A 56 9.21 19.43 17.60
C LEU A 56 9.82 18.37 16.66
N PHE A 57 10.56 17.43 17.23
CA PHE A 57 11.28 16.36 16.56
C PHE A 57 11.16 15.06 17.36
N CYS A 58 11.48 13.92 16.75
CA CYS A 58 11.34 12.59 17.36
C CYS A 58 12.07 12.44 18.70
N LEU A 59 13.14 13.22 18.92
CA LEU A 59 13.96 13.18 20.14
C LEU A 59 13.94 14.51 20.92
N GLY A 60 12.86 15.29 20.80
CA GLY A 60 12.66 16.55 21.52
C GLY A 60 12.77 17.77 20.61
N ASP A 61 13.63 18.73 20.97
CA ASP A 61 13.61 20.06 20.34
C ASP A 61 14.61 20.24 19.18
N LYS A 62 15.48 19.26 18.94
CA LYS A 62 16.51 19.33 17.89
C LYS A 62 16.27 18.26 16.82
N PRO A 63 16.47 18.60 15.53
CA PRO A 63 16.35 17.64 14.46
C PRO A 63 17.45 16.59 14.56
N SER A 64 17.12 15.38 14.14
CA SER A 64 18.04 14.25 14.06
C SER A 64 17.92 13.51 12.73
N SER A 65 18.81 12.56 12.46
CA SER A 65 18.69 11.68 11.30
C SER A 65 17.43 10.82 11.33
N LEU A 66 16.89 10.55 12.53
CA LEU A 66 15.60 9.87 12.67
C LEU A 66 14.48 10.72 12.06
N ASP A 67 14.49 12.03 12.30
CA ASP A 67 13.49 12.95 11.73
C ASP A 67 13.54 12.98 10.21
N ALA A 68 14.74 13.02 9.62
CA ALA A 68 14.89 12.96 8.17
C ALA A 68 14.28 11.66 7.58
N THR A 69 14.46 10.54 8.28
CA THR A 69 13.92 9.24 7.86
C THR A 69 12.40 9.18 8.01
N VAL A 70 11.88 9.56 9.18
CA VAL A 70 10.44 9.59 9.46
C VAL A 70 9.73 10.54 8.52
N TYR A 71 10.30 11.72 8.30
CA TYR A 71 9.78 12.70 7.36
C TYR A 71 9.68 12.15 5.93
N ALA A 72 10.71 11.46 5.43
CA ALA A 72 10.68 10.92 4.07
C ALA A 72 9.45 10.02 3.82
N PHE A 73 9.15 9.11 4.76
CA PHE A 73 7.99 8.23 4.65
C PHE A 73 6.65 8.95 4.89
N LEU A 74 6.59 9.83 5.91
CA LEU A 74 5.35 10.54 6.20
C LEU A 74 5.00 11.56 5.10
N ALA A 75 5.99 12.21 4.49
CA ALA A 75 5.76 13.16 3.39
C ALA A 75 5.09 12.47 2.19
N GLU A 76 5.54 11.27 1.84
CA GLU A 76 4.91 10.46 0.79
C GLU A 76 3.48 10.05 1.14
N ALA A 77 3.19 9.81 2.42
CA ALA A 77 1.85 9.40 2.85
C ALA A 77 0.89 10.59 3.00
N ILE A 78 1.40 11.76 3.39
CA ILE A 78 0.60 12.90 3.83
C ILE A 78 0.55 14.01 2.77
N LEU A 79 1.71 14.42 2.26
CA LEU A 79 1.85 15.65 1.45
C LEU A 79 1.62 15.43 -0.04
N VAL A 80 1.68 14.18 -0.52
CA VAL A 80 1.42 13.87 -1.93
C VAL A 80 -0.03 14.17 -2.31
N ASP A 81 -0.28 14.57 -3.56
CA ASP A 81 -1.63 14.68 -4.13
C ASP A 81 -2.11 13.33 -4.68
N LEU A 82 -2.23 12.35 -3.78
CA LEU A 82 -2.77 11.02 -4.07
C LEU A 82 -3.86 10.68 -3.04
N ASP A 83 -4.98 10.13 -3.52
CA ASP A 83 -6.08 9.68 -2.68
C ASP A 83 -6.27 8.17 -2.77
N ASN A 84 -5.93 7.48 -1.69
CA ASN A 84 -6.09 6.04 -1.50
C ASN A 84 -6.25 5.71 0.00
N ASP A 85 -6.55 4.46 0.33
CA ASP A 85 -6.80 4.04 1.71
C ASP A 85 -5.65 4.35 2.68
N PHE A 86 -4.39 4.22 2.23
CA PHE A 86 -3.20 4.50 3.03
C PHE A 86 -3.03 6.01 3.29
N THR A 87 -3.10 6.84 2.25
CA THR A 87 -2.99 8.30 2.39
C THR A 87 -4.13 8.88 3.24
N ARG A 88 -5.36 8.35 3.11
CA ARG A 88 -6.48 8.73 3.97
C ARG A 88 -6.24 8.33 5.42
N LEU A 89 -5.72 7.13 5.66
CA LEU A 89 -5.36 6.67 7.01
C LEU A 89 -4.28 7.57 7.62
N ALA A 90 -3.19 7.84 6.91
CA ALA A 90 -2.09 8.67 7.40
C ALA A 90 -2.55 10.09 7.76
N ARG A 91 -3.39 10.70 6.90
CA ARG A 91 -3.91 12.06 7.11
C ARG A 91 -4.87 12.18 8.30
N GLN A 92 -5.34 11.09 8.91
CA GLN A 92 -6.15 11.15 10.14
C GLN A 92 -5.35 11.56 11.38
N TYR A 93 -4.02 11.45 11.34
CA TYR A 93 -3.14 11.75 12.48
C TYR A 93 -2.71 13.22 12.46
N SER A 94 -3.44 14.10 13.14
CA SER A 94 -3.19 15.56 13.10
C SER A 94 -1.76 15.92 13.50
N ASN A 95 -1.22 15.33 14.57
CA ASN A 95 0.14 15.62 15.01
C ASN A 95 1.21 15.22 13.99
N LEU A 96 0.99 14.14 13.23
CA LEU A 96 1.88 13.74 12.14
C LEU A 96 1.77 14.67 10.93
N ASN A 97 0.56 15.16 10.63
CA ASN A 97 0.37 16.19 9.60
C ASN A 97 1.14 17.46 9.97
N ASP A 98 0.99 17.95 11.21
CA ASP A 98 1.67 19.15 11.71
C ASP A 98 3.19 18.98 11.68
N TYR A 99 3.67 17.81 12.11
CA TYR A 99 5.08 17.43 12.04
C TYR A 99 5.63 17.52 10.61
N CYS A 100 4.95 16.90 9.63
CA CYS A 100 5.36 16.94 8.22
C CYS A 100 5.34 18.36 7.66
N GLN A 101 4.27 19.12 7.90
CA GLN A 101 4.16 20.49 7.40
C GLN A 101 5.27 21.37 7.96
N ARG A 102 5.60 21.25 9.24
CA ARG A 102 6.68 21.99 9.89
C ARG A 102 8.03 21.72 9.22
N ILE A 103 8.38 20.45 9.00
CA ILE A 103 9.64 20.08 8.34
C ILE A 103 9.66 20.56 6.88
N GLN A 104 8.57 20.38 6.14
CA GLN A 104 8.45 20.88 4.76
C GLN A 104 8.68 22.39 4.68
N GLN A 105 8.04 23.16 5.57
CA GLN A 105 8.19 24.61 5.62
C GLN A 105 9.61 25.04 6.03
N GLN A 106 10.22 24.35 6.99
CA GLN A 106 11.52 24.74 7.54
C GLN A 106 12.69 24.45 6.59
N TYR A 107 12.62 23.36 5.82
CA TYR A 107 13.77 22.86 5.06
C TYR A 107 13.58 22.82 3.53
N PHE A 108 12.34 22.90 3.04
CA PHE A 108 12.03 22.70 1.61
C PHE A 108 11.16 23.81 1.00
N ALA A 109 10.82 24.87 1.76
CA ALA A 109 10.17 26.06 1.22
C ALA A 109 11.22 26.95 0.53
N GLY A 110 11.51 26.65 -0.73
CA GLY A 110 12.42 27.41 -1.61
C GLY A 110 11.78 27.71 -2.95
#